data_AF-A0AA41K6R0-F1
#
_entry.id   AF-A0AA41K6R0-F1
#
_cell.length_a   1.000
_cell.length_b   1.000
_cell.length_c   1.000
_cell.angle_alpha   90.00
_cell.angle_beta   90.00
_cell.angle_gamma   90.00
#
_symmetry.space_group_name_H-M   'P 1'
#
loop_
_entity.id
_entity.type
_entity.pdbx_description
1 polymer ?
#
loop_
_entity_poly.entity_id
_entity_poly.type
_entity_poly.pdbx_seq_one_letter_code
_entity_poly.pdbx_strand_id
1 'polypeptide(L)'
;MYNALIVEKNDDVAVVLEAIHVGDKVTYRYGDEERSVVSLSEVPVYHKVAVRDIKRGDHILKYGEKLGVATQDIKLGEHVHVQNLDSEREDL
;
A
#
# COMPACT_ATOMS: atom_id res chain seq x y z
N MET A 1 -7.87 9.57 -13.73
CA MET A 1 -6.62 8.97 -14.24
C MET A 1 -6.06 8.13 -13.11
N TYR A 2 -5.56 6.92 -13.40
CA TYR A 2 -4.95 6.09 -12.36
C TYR A 2 -3.58 6.65 -11.99
N ASN A 3 -3.36 6.86 -10.70
CA ASN A 3 -2.08 7.34 -10.15
C ASN A 3 -1.48 6.33 -9.15
N ALA A 4 -2.02 5.12 -9.07
CA ALA A 4 -1.41 4.00 -8.38
C ALA A 4 -1.70 2.67 -9.10
N LEU A 5 -0.85 1.68 -8.81
CA LEU A 5 -0.93 0.33 -9.31
C LEU A 5 -1.13 -0.65 -8.16
N ILE A 6 -2.18 -1.46 -8.25
CA ILE A 6 -2.36 -2.70 -7.49
C ILE A 6 -2.35 -3.85 -8.49
N VAL A 7 -1.76 -4.99 -8.15
CA VAL A 7 -1.59 -6.10 -9.11
C VAL A 7 -2.62 -7.17 -8.85
N GLU A 8 -2.67 -7.68 -7.62
CA GLU A 8 -3.61 -8.71 -7.22
C GLU A 8 -4.74 -8.14 -6.35
N LYS A 9 -5.91 -8.77 -6.43
CA LYS A 9 -7.08 -8.33 -5.65
C LYS A 9 -6.87 -8.51 -4.14
N ASN A 10 -6.02 -9.44 -3.72
CA ASN A 10 -5.67 -9.65 -2.32
C ASN A 10 -4.46 -8.81 -1.88
N ASP A 11 -3.92 -7.93 -2.72
CA ASP A 11 -2.85 -7.03 -2.30
C ASP A 11 -3.36 -6.04 -1.24
N ASP A 12 -2.53 -5.80 -0.24
CA ASP A 12 -2.83 -4.90 0.87
C ASP A 12 -2.36 -3.47 0.60
N VAL A 13 -1.57 -3.31 -0.46
CA VAL A 13 -0.90 -2.07 -0.81
C VAL A 13 -0.97 -1.80 -2.31
N ALA A 14 -1.09 -0.52 -2.67
CA ALA A 14 -0.89 -0.04 -4.03
C ALA A 14 0.40 0.77 -4.11
N VAL A 15 1.11 0.70 -5.24
CA VAL A 15 2.30 1.52 -5.52
C VAL A 15 1.88 2.81 -6.21
N VAL A 16 2.19 3.97 -5.63
CA VAL A 16 1.85 5.27 -6.23
C VAL A 16 2.78 5.58 -7.41
N LEU A 17 2.25 6.18 -8.47
CA LEU A 17 2.96 6.50 -9.72
C LEU A 17 3.37 7.97 -9.81
N GLU A 18 3.00 8.75 -8.80
CA GLU A 18 3.36 10.14 -8.58
C GLU A 18 3.50 10.40 -7.07
N ALA A 19 4.00 11.57 -6.67
CA ALA A 19 4.01 11.96 -5.26
C ALA A 19 2.58 12.30 -4.80
N ILE A 20 2.19 11.79 -3.64
CA ILE A 20 0.85 11.96 -3.06
C ILE A 20 0.96 12.74 -1.75
N HIS A 21 0.13 13.76 -1.58
CA HIS A 21 0.05 14.54 -0.34
C HIS A 21 -1.09 14.05 0.55
N VAL A 22 -1.09 14.48 1.81
CA VAL A 22 -2.23 14.24 2.72
C VAL A 22 -3.53 14.79 2.12
N GLY A 23 -4.57 13.96 2.08
CA GLY A 23 -5.89 14.31 1.52
C GLY A 23 -6.04 14.07 0.02
N ASP A 24 -4.94 13.80 -0.70
CA ASP A 24 -5.01 13.45 -2.11
C ASP A 24 -5.71 12.10 -2.32
N LYS A 25 -6.39 11.98 -3.46
CA LYS A 25 -7.07 10.75 -3.85
C LYS A 25 -6.10 9.84 -4.60
N VAL A 26 -5.83 8.67 -4.06
CA VAL A 26 -5.10 7.61 -4.76
C VAL A 26 -6.10 6.71 -5.48
N THR A 27 -6.02 6.64 -6.80
CA THR A 27 -6.97 5.90 -7.66
C THR A 27 -6.23 4.82 -8.45
N TYR A 28 -6.75 3.60 -8.41
CA TYR A 28 -6.14 2.42 -9.04
C TYR A 28 -7.21 1.49 -9.62
N ARG A 29 -6.79 0.64 -10.56
CA ARG A 29 -7.64 -0.39 -11.16
C ARG A 29 -7.60 -1.68 -10.33
N TYR A 30 -8.73 -2.14 -9.83
CA TYR A 30 -8.90 -3.35 -9.04
C TYR A 30 -9.66 -4.41 -9.86
N GLY A 31 -8.94 -5.22 -10.63
CA GLY A 31 -9.55 -6.07 -11.66
C GLY A 31 -10.21 -5.22 -12.75
N ASP A 32 -11.54 -5.35 -12.89
CA ASP A 32 -12.34 -4.53 -13.83
C ASP A 32 -12.97 -3.30 -13.16
N GLU A 33 -12.76 -3.12 -11.86
CA GLU A 33 -13.30 -2.00 -11.08
C GLU A 33 -12.27 -0.87 -10.94
N GLU A 34 -12.74 0.36 -10.82
CA GLU A 34 -11.94 1.47 -10.30
C GLU A 34 -12.18 1.59 -8.79
N ARG A 35 -11.11 1.73 -8.02
CA ARG A 35 -11.16 2.01 -6.58
C ARG A 35 -10.27 3.18 -6.24
N SER A 36 -10.55 3.76 -5.07
CA SER A 36 -9.76 4.87 -4.57
C SER A 36 -9.73 4.95 -3.06
N VAL A 37 -8.63 5.48 -2.54
CA VAL A 37 -8.41 5.76 -1.12
C VAL A 37 -7.97 7.22 -0.96
N VAL A 38 -8.30 7.83 0.18
CA VAL A 38 -7.78 9.16 0.54
C VAL A 38 -6.49 8.95 1.32
N SER A 39 -5.40 9.60 0.90
CA SER A 39 -4.11 9.47 1.58
C SER A 39 -4.14 10.14 2.95
N LEU A 40 -3.61 9.47 3.97
CA LEU A 40 -3.47 9.99 5.34
C LEU A 40 -2.04 10.48 5.63
N SER A 41 -1.14 10.35 4.65
CA SER A 41 0.28 10.69 4.79
C SER A 41 0.86 11.17 3.46
N GLU A 42 2.00 11.85 3.52
CA GLU A 42 2.85 12.06 2.35
C GLU A 42 3.40 10.71 1.85
N VAL A 43 3.22 10.41 0.56
CA VAL A 43 3.72 9.18 -0.07
C VAL A 43 4.62 9.57 -1.26
N PRO A 44 5.94 9.31 -1.18
CA PRO A 44 6.84 9.54 -2.31
C PRO A 44 6.43 8.71 -3.54
N VAL A 45 6.79 9.19 -4.74
CA VAL A 45 6.58 8.41 -5.96
C VAL A 45 7.23 7.02 -5.85
N TYR A 46 6.53 5.99 -6.34
CA TYR A 46 6.90 4.57 -6.26
C TYR A 46 6.91 3.95 -4.86
N HIS A 47 6.45 4.67 -3.84
CA HIS A 47 6.19 4.09 -2.53
C HIS A 47 4.80 3.48 -2.46
N LYS A 48 4.49 2.85 -1.32
CA LYS A 48 3.27 2.06 -1.14
C LYS A 48 2.28 2.82 -0.27
N VAL A 49 1.00 2.75 -0.62
CA VAL A 49 -0.11 3.19 0.23
C VAL A 49 -0.96 1.98 0.60
N ALA A 50 -1.43 1.92 1.84
CA ALA A 50 -2.35 0.86 2.28
C ALA A 50 -3.72 1.02 1.63
N VAL A 51 -4.29 -0.07 1.09
CA VAL A 51 -5.63 -0.11 0.47
C VAL A 51 -6.70 -0.73 1.36
N ARG A 52 -6.34 -1.06 2.60
CA ARG A 52 -7.21 -1.43 3.71
C ARG A 52 -6.55 -1.08 5.04
N ASP A 53 -7.29 -1.19 6.14
CA ASP A 53 -6.68 -1.25 7.48
C ASP A 53 -5.87 -2.56 7.62
N ILE A 54 -4.67 -2.46 8.18
CA ILE A 54 -3.73 -3.56 8.45
C ILE A 54 -3.37 -3.49 9.94
N LYS A 55 -3.48 -4.62 10.66
CA LYS A 55 -3.15 -4.68 12.08
C LYS A 55 -1.69 -5.01 12.28
N ARG A 56 -1.12 -4.55 13.40
CA ARG A 56 0.21 -4.99 13.83
C ARG A 56 0.27 -6.52 13.85
N GLY A 57 1.31 -7.07 13.24
CA GLY A 57 1.51 -8.51 13.12
C GLY A 57 0.84 -9.16 11.91
N ASP A 58 -0.02 -8.44 11.18
CA ASP A 58 -0.57 -8.94 9.91
C ASP A 58 0.55 -9.09 8.87
N HIS A 59 0.43 -10.12 8.04
CA HIS A 59 1.18 -10.20 6.80
C HIS A 59 0.65 -9.15 5.81
N ILE A 60 1.57 -8.43 5.19
CA ILE A 60 1.28 -7.48 4.12
C ILE A 60 1.52 -8.18 2.79
N LEU A 61 0.52 -8.22 1.93
CA LEU A 61 0.58 -8.82 0.60
C LEU A 61 0.86 -7.78 -0.50
N LYS A 62 1.71 -8.15 -1.44
CA LYS A 62 1.99 -7.40 -2.67
C LYS A 62 2.31 -8.40 -3.77
N TYR A 63 1.69 -8.24 -4.94
CA TYR A 63 1.78 -9.19 -6.05
C TYR A 63 1.23 -10.58 -5.70
N GLY A 64 0.25 -10.64 -4.78
CA GLY A 64 -0.29 -11.90 -4.25
C GLY A 64 0.65 -12.63 -3.28
N GLU A 65 1.87 -12.12 -3.08
CA GLU A 65 2.91 -12.73 -2.26
C GLU A 65 3.14 -11.94 -0.97
N LYS A 66 3.68 -12.63 0.02
CA LYS A 66 4.03 -12.03 1.31
C LYS A 66 5.19 -11.06 1.15
N LEU A 67 4.93 -9.78 1.41
CA LEU A 67 5.94 -8.72 1.40
C LEU A 67 6.68 -8.61 2.74
N GLY A 68 6.00 -8.94 3.83
CA GLY A 68 6.52 -8.85 5.20
C GLY A 68 5.42 -8.73 6.24
N VAL A 69 5.77 -8.19 7.42
CA VAL A 69 4.87 -8.08 8.57
C VAL A 69 4.72 -6.61 8.99
N ALA A 70 3.49 -6.19 9.30
CA ALA A 70 3.24 -4.86 9.84
C ALA A 70 3.81 -4.74 11.27
N THR A 71 4.69 -3.77 11.52
CA THR A 71 5.29 -3.56 12.85
C THR A 71 4.41 -2.75 13.79
N GLN A 72 3.38 -2.11 13.24
CA GLN A 72 2.34 -1.34 13.93
C GLN A 72 1.01 -1.42 13.16
N ASP A 73 -0.07 -0.91 13.75
CA ASP A 73 -1.32 -0.73 13.01
C ASP A 73 -1.10 0.29 11.87
N ILE A 74 -1.61 -0.02 10.68
CA ILE A 74 -1.56 0.84 9.50
C ILE A 74 -2.99 1.06 9.01
N LYS A 75 -3.38 2.31 8.85
CA LYS A 75 -4.71 2.70 8.37
C LYS A 75 -4.78 2.72 6.85
N LEU A 76 -5.98 2.45 6.33
CA LEU A 76 -6.32 2.72 4.94
C LEU A 76 -5.83 4.13 4.54
N GLY A 77 -5.02 4.21 3.48
CA GLY A 77 -4.46 5.47 3.00
C GLY A 77 -3.13 5.88 3.63
N GLU A 78 -2.57 5.14 4.58
CA GLU A 78 -1.23 5.43 5.13
C GLU A 78 -0.09 4.87 4.26
N HIS A 79 1.05 5.55 4.31
CA HIS A 79 2.31 5.16 3.69
C HIS A 79 2.84 3.87 4.30
N VAL A 80 3.10 2.85 3.49
CA VAL A 80 3.70 1.57 3.89
C VAL A 80 5.16 1.52 3.47
N HIS A 81 6.08 1.55 4.43
CA HIS A 81 7.52 1.53 4.18
C HIS A 81 8.29 1.04 5.42
N VAL A 82 9.62 1.15 5.42
CA VAL A 82 10.49 0.56 6.45
C VAL A 82 10.17 0.98 7.89
N GLN A 83 9.43 2.08 8.10
CA GLN A 83 9.01 2.52 9.43
C GLN A 83 7.86 1.68 10.02
N ASN A 84 7.02 1.05 9.19
CA ASN A 84 5.84 0.29 9.62
C ASN A 84 5.74 -1.12 9.00
N LEU A 85 6.71 -1.51 8.18
CA LEU A 85 6.83 -2.82 7.55
C LEU A 85 8.20 -3.39 7.87
N ASP A 86 8.21 -4.57 8.49
CA ASP A 86 9.38 -5.43 8.56
C ASP A 86 9.36 -6.34 7.32
N SER A 87 10.24 -6.05 6.36
CA SER A 87 10.31 -6.82 5.13
C SER A 87 10.97 -8.16 5.41
N GLU A 88 10.28 -9.25 5.10
CA GLU A 88 10.89 -10.58 5.08
C GLU A 88 11.74 -10.68 3.80
N ARG A 89 12.94 -10.11 3.84
CA ARG A 89 14.00 -10.55 2.95
C ARG A 89 14.41 -11.93 3.46
N GLU A 90 14.19 -12.97 2.68
CA GLU A 90 15.09 -14.13 2.80
C GLU A 90 16.48 -13.58 2.50
N ASP A 91 17.38 -13.62 3.50
CA ASP A 91 18.80 -13.36 3.30
C ASP A 91 19.31 -14.35 2.24
N LEU A 92 19.30 -13.93 0.98
CA LEU A 92 20.02 -14.58 -0.12
C LEU A 92 21.46 -14.06 -0.16
#